data_AF-A0A4Y6RWS2-F1
#
_entry.id   AF-A0A4Y6RWS2-F1
#
_cell.length_a   1.000
_cell.length_b   1.000
_cell.length_c   1.000
_cell.angle_alpha   90.00
_cell.angle_beta   90.00
_cell.angle_gamma   90.00
#
_symmetry.space_group_name_H-M   'P 1'
#
loop_
_entity.id
_entity.type
_entity.pdbx_description
1 polymer ?
#
loop_
_entity_poly.entity_id
_entity_poly.type
_entity_poly.pdbx_seq_one_letter_code
_entity_poly.pdbx_strand_id
1 'polypeptide(L)'
;MHTLTTTDHDLELGAKLGEIIQDSTERARFAEKPEETLSSLGLATDMKIYADTADKVHLVIPAKVDEARIAAGDETYFEELGRLALASCHYEEMPD
;
A
#
# COMPACT_ATOMS: atom_id res chain seq x y z
N MET A 1 8.52 -2.76 -21.38
CA MET A 1 7.32 -3.38 -20.78
C MET A 1 7.74 -4.68 -20.14
N HIS A 2 7.80 -4.72 -18.80
CA HIS A 2 7.96 -5.97 -18.06
C HIS A 2 6.54 -6.50 -17.83
N THR A 3 6.18 -7.58 -18.51
CA THR A 3 4.92 -8.29 -18.26
C THR A 3 5.03 -8.99 -16.92
N LEU A 4 4.54 -8.36 -15.86
CA LEU A 4 4.27 -9.03 -14.59
C LEU A 4 3.24 -10.12 -14.87
N THR A 5 3.67 -11.37 -14.73
CA THR A 5 2.77 -12.51 -14.85
C THR A 5 2.23 -12.77 -13.46
N THR A 6 1.02 -12.29 -13.18
CA THR A 6 0.35 -12.56 -11.90
C THR A 6 0.13 -14.06 -11.78
N THR A 7 0.63 -14.66 -10.70
CA THR A 7 0.43 -16.10 -10.46
C THR A 7 -0.86 -16.32 -9.69
N ASP A 8 -1.42 -17.54 -9.74
CA ASP A 8 -2.58 -17.91 -8.92
C ASP A 8 -2.32 -17.71 -7.43
N HIS A 9 -1.06 -17.91 -7.01
CA HIS A 9 -0.60 -17.64 -5.66
C HIS A 9 -0.72 -16.15 -5.28
N ASP A 10 -0.34 -15.24 -6.19
CA ASP A 10 -0.43 -13.79 -5.93
C ASP A 10 -1.89 -13.33 -5.82
N LEU A 11 -2.78 -13.93 -6.61
CA LEU A 11 -4.22 -13.67 -6.54
C LEU A 11 -4.83 -14.21 -5.23
N GLU A 12 -4.49 -15.42 -4.83
CA GLU A 12 -4.94 -16.02 -3.57
C GLU A 12 -4.47 -15.19 -2.37
N LEU A 13 -3.22 -14.75 -2.40
CA LEU A 13 -2.65 -13.88 -1.38
C LEU A 13 -3.40 -12.54 -1.31
N GLY A 14 -3.63 -11.90 -2.46
CA GLY A 14 -4.37 -10.65 -2.54
C GLY A 14 -5.80 -10.78 -2.00
N ALA A 15 -6.48 -11.90 -2.30
CA ALA A 15 -7.81 -12.19 -1.78
C ALA A 15 -7.82 -12.32 -0.24
N LYS A 16 -6.89 -13.10 0.34
CA LYS A 16 -6.79 -13.28 1.79
C LYS A 16 -6.50 -11.97 2.52
N LEU A 17 -5.60 -11.13 1.98
CA LEU A 17 -5.35 -9.80 2.52
C LEU A 17 -6.60 -8.91 2.41
N GLY A 18 -7.32 -8.99 1.29
CA GLY A 18 -8.60 -8.30 1.10
C GLY A 18 -9.64 -8.69 2.15
N GLU A 19 -9.78 -9.98 2.44
CA GLU A 19 -10.70 -10.50 3.47
C GLU A 19 -10.36 -9.94 4.87
N ILE A 20 -9.07 -9.94 5.24
CA ILE A 20 -8.60 -9.38 6.53
C ILE A 20 -8.92 -7.89 6.62
N ILE A 21 -8.74 -7.13 5.54
CA ILE A 21 -8.97 -5.68 5.55
C ILE A 21 -10.48 -5.35 5.62
N GLN A 22 -11.34 -6.18 5.05
CA GLN A 22 -12.79 -5.98 5.06
C GLN A 22 -13.44 -6.32 6.41
N ASP A 23 -12.85 -7.23 7.19
CA ASP A 23 -13.28 -7.54 8.56
C ASP A 23 -12.64 -6.59 9.58
N SER A 24 -13.46 -5.86 10.35
CA SER A 24 -12.95 -4.88 11.31
C SER A 24 -12.20 -5.49 12.49
N THR A 25 -12.52 -6.72 12.89
CA THR A 25 -11.88 -7.44 13.98
C THR A 25 -10.53 -7.98 13.54
N GLU A 26 -10.47 -8.62 12.38
CA GLU A 26 -9.22 -9.13 11.82
C GLU A 26 -8.28 -7.99 11.43
N ARG A 27 -8.81 -6.88 10.90
CA ARG A 27 -8.01 -5.66 10.65
C ARG A 27 -7.40 -5.09 11.93
N ALA A 28 -8.16 -5.03 13.03
CA ALA A 28 -7.65 -4.56 14.32
C ALA A 28 -6.56 -5.51 14.85
N ARG A 29 -6.80 -6.82 14.78
CA ARG A 29 -5.82 -7.83 15.15
C ARG A 29 -4.55 -7.74 14.31
N PHE A 30 -4.70 -7.51 13.01
CA PHE A 30 -3.59 -7.33 12.09
C PHE A 30 -2.76 -6.09 12.42
N ALA A 31 -3.40 -4.99 12.83
CA ALA A 31 -2.71 -3.78 13.26
C ALA A 31 -1.93 -3.97 14.58
N GLU A 32 -2.44 -4.78 15.51
CA GLU A 32 -1.77 -5.08 16.78
C GLU A 32 -0.64 -6.11 16.63
N LYS A 33 -0.84 -7.11 15.75
CA LYS A 33 0.05 -8.26 15.60
C LYS A 33 0.25 -8.65 14.14
N PRO A 34 0.91 -7.81 13.33
CA PRO A 34 1.07 -8.04 11.90
C PRO A 34 1.86 -9.33 11.63
N GLU A 35 2.85 -9.67 12.46
CA GLU A 35 3.70 -10.84 12.28
C GLU A 35 2.93 -12.18 12.34
N GLU A 36 1.95 -12.29 13.24
CA GLU A 36 1.13 -13.50 13.37
C GLU A 36 0.29 -13.73 12.09
N THR A 37 -0.30 -12.66 11.57
CA THR A 37 -1.12 -12.69 10.35
C THR A 37 -0.25 -12.89 9.10
N LEU A 38 0.89 -12.22 9.01
CA LEU A 38 1.82 -12.40 7.90
C LEU A 38 2.32 -13.85 7.84
N SER A 39 2.69 -14.42 8.99
CA SER A 39 3.11 -15.81 9.07
C SER A 39 2.00 -16.79 8.66
N SER A 40 0.74 -16.52 9.01
CA SER A 40 -0.39 -17.40 8.63
C SER A 40 -0.70 -17.37 7.13
N LEU A 41 -0.35 -16.26 6.47
CA LEU A 41 -0.44 -16.08 5.02
C LEU A 41 0.78 -16.61 4.26
N GLY A 42 1.79 -17.15 4.95
CA GLY A 42 3.04 -17.62 4.33
C GLY A 42 3.95 -16.48 3.87
N LEU A 43 3.75 -15.27 4.40
CA LEU A 43 4.55 -14.09 4.09
C LEU A 43 5.70 -13.91 5.08
N ALA A 44 6.71 -13.15 4.64
CA ALA A 44 7.82 -12.77 5.49
C ALA A 44 7.31 -11.89 6.65
N THR A 45 7.64 -12.26 7.89
CA THR A 45 7.15 -11.57 9.10
C THR A 45 7.77 -10.19 9.29
N ASP A 46 8.87 -9.90 8.61
CA ASP A 46 9.53 -8.60 8.57
C ASP A 46 8.93 -7.65 7.51
N MET A 47 7.97 -8.12 6.71
CA MET A 47 7.27 -7.28 5.75
C MET A 47 6.48 -6.19 6.47
N LYS A 48 6.74 -4.94 6.09
CA LYS A 48 6.01 -3.79 6.62
C LYS A 48 4.83 -3.49 5.73
N ILE A 49 3.63 -3.48 6.31
CA ILE A 49 2.41 -3.02 5.66
C ILE A 49 2.06 -1.64 6.21
N TYR A 50 1.88 -0.69 5.30
CA TYR A 50 1.47 0.66 5.63
C TYR A 50 -0.01 0.83 5.28
N ALA A 51 -0.83 1.17 6.27
CA ALA A 51 -2.24 1.42 6.07
C ALA A 51 -2.46 2.89 5.70
N ASP A 52 -3.09 3.10 4.55
CA ASP A 52 -3.54 4.42 4.13
C ASP A 52 -4.76 4.87 4.94
N THR A 53 -4.88 6.18 5.13
CA THR A 53 -6.01 6.84 5.79
C THR A 53 -6.65 7.82 4.82
N ALA A 54 -7.79 8.41 5.19
CA ALA A 54 -8.47 9.41 4.36
C ALA A 54 -7.57 10.62 4.01
N ASP A 55 -6.57 10.91 4.83
CA ASP A 55 -5.66 12.04 4.73
C ASP A 55 -4.20 11.63 4.46
N LYS A 56 -3.90 10.34 4.31
CA LYS A 56 -2.55 9.85 4.07
C LYS A 56 -2.52 8.66 3.13
N VAL A 57 -1.66 8.75 2.12
CA VAL A 57 -1.30 7.65 1.22
C VAL A 57 0.19 7.34 1.37
N HIS A 58 0.54 6.05 1.39
CA HIS A 58 1.91 5.57 1.43
C HIS A 58 2.33 5.09 0.04
N LEU A 59 3.40 5.68 -0.49
CA LEU A 59 3.99 5.27 -1.76
C LEU A 59 5.32 4.57 -1.50
N VAL A 60 5.42 3.34 -2.01
CA VAL A 60 6.66 2.56 -1.95
C VAL A 60 7.45 2.80 -3.23
N ILE A 61 8.52 3.57 -3.12
CA ILE A 61 9.44 3.86 -4.22
C ILE A 61 10.76 3.11 -4.01
N PRO A 62 11.34 2.48 -5.05
CA PRO A 62 12.65 1.85 -4.93
C PRO A 62 13.71 2.89 -4.55
N ALA A 63 14.55 2.59 -3.57
CA ALA A 63 15.47 3.56 -2.96
C ALA A 63 16.44 4.26 -3.95
N LYS A 64 16.70 3.65 -5.11
CA LYS A 64 17.59 4.21 -6.15
C LYS A 64 16.87 5.09 -7.17
N VAL A 65 15.54 5.07 -7.18
CA VAL A 65 14.74 5.91 -8.07
C VAL A 65 14.64 7.29 -7.43
N ASP A 66 15.04 8.32 -8.18
CA ASP A 66 14.93 9.73 -7.79
C ASP A 66 15.55 10.08 -6.41
N GLU A 67 16.58 9.31 -6.00
CA GLU A 67 17.29 9.44 -4.72
C GLU A 67 17.73 10.88 -4.42
N ALA A 68 18.23 11.59 -5.44
CA ALA A 68 18.67 12.98 -5.30
C ALA A 68 17.52 13.94 -4.95
N ARG A 69 16.32 13.72 -5.49
CA ARG A 69 15.14 14.56 -5.22
C ARG A 69 14.56 14.27 -3.84
N ILE A 70 14.52 12.98 -3.46
CA ILE A 70 14.10 12.55 -2.12
C ILE A 70 15.03 13.11 -1.06
N ALA A 71 16.36 12.99 -1.26
CA ALA A 71 17.36 13.50 -0.31
C ALA A 71 17.34 15.03 -0.19
N ALA A 72 16.93 15.73 -1.25
CA ALA A 72 16.76 17.18 -1.25
C ALA A 72 15.44 17.64 -0.60
N GLY A 73 14.52 16.72 -0.27
CA GLY A 73 13.19 17.08 0.22
C GLY A 73 12.39 17.89 -0.80
N ASP A 74 12.44 17.49 -2.08
CA ASP A 74 11.78 18.21 -3.17
C ASP A 74 10.24 18.11 -3.07
N GLU A 75 9.63 19.11 -2.44
CA GLU A 75 8.17 19.22 -2.24
C GLU A 75 7.38 19.20 -3.56
N THR A 76 7.92 19.80 -4.62
CA THR A 76 7.23 19.81 -5.93
C THR A 76 7.19 18.40 -6.52
N TYR A 77 8.29 17.66 -6.41
CA TYR A 77 8.32 16.26 -6.82
C TYR A 77 7.35 15.40 -6.00
N PHE A 78 7.26 15.61 -4.68
CA PHE A 78 6.30 14.88 -3.85
C PHE A 78 4.84 15.21 -4.19
N GLU A 79 4.54 16.47 -4.50
CA GLU A 79 3.20 16.87 -4.95
C GLU A 79 2.83 16.20 -6.27
N GLU A 80 3.75 16.15 -7.23
CA GLU A 80 3.55 15.46 -8.51
C GLU A 80 3.33 13.95 -8.31
N LEU A 81 4.13 13.30 -7.47
CA LEU A 81 3.94 11.89 -7.12
C LEU A 81 2.59 11.64 -6.46
N GLY A 82 2.21 12.47 -5.49
CA GLY A 82 0.90 12.37 -4.83
C GLY A 82 -0.24 12.55 -5.82
N ARG A 83 -0.13 13.53 -6.72
CA ARG A 83 -1.13 13.76 -7.78
C ARG A 83 -1.24 12.58 -8.75
N LEU A 84 -0.12 11.96 -9.11
CA LEU A 84 -0.09 10.77 -9.95
C LEU A 84 -0.63 9.53 -9.24
N ALA A 85 -0.34 9.36 -7.94
CA ALA A 85 -0.86 8.26 -7.15
C ALA A 85 -2.37 8.34 -6.93
N LEU A 86 -2.88 9.56 -6.71
CA LEU A 86 -4.31 9.84 -6.61
C LEU A 86 -4.98 9.97 -7.98
N ALA A 87 -4.24 9.89 -9.09
CA ALA A 87 -4.75 10.15 -10.42
C ALA A 87 -5.93 9.22 -10.73
N SER A 88 -7.13 9.81 -10.77
CA SER A 88 -8.47 9.21 -10.98
C SER A 88 -9.29 8.91 -9.72
N CYS A 89 -8.84 9.23 -8.50
CA CYS A 89 -9.73 9.35 -7.33
C CYS A 89 -10.55 10.65 -7.41
N HIS A 90 -11.32 10.79 -8.50
CA HIS A 90 -12.46 11.69 -8.51
C HIS A 90 -13.53 11.03 -7.63
N TYR A 91 -13.74 11.56 -6.43
CA TYR A 91 -15.03 11.42 -5.79
C TYR A 91 -16.05 12.10 -6.72
N GLU A 92 -16.93 11.32 -7.35
CA GLU A 92 -18.10 11.90 -8.06
C GLU A 92 -19.04 12.60 -7.06
N GLU A 93 -18.99 12.23 -5.78
CA GLU A 93 -19.68 12.89 -4.68
C GLU A 93 -18.68 13.38 -3.63
N MET A 94 -18.54 14.70 -3.50
CA MET A 94 -17.94 15.27 -2.29
C MET A 94 -18.89 15.02 -1.11
N PRO A 95 -18.37 14.66 0.08
CA PRO A 95 -19.20 14.61 1.28
C PRO A 95 -19.70 16.03 1.63
N ASP A 96 -21.00 16.14 1.92
CA ASP A 96 -21.68 17.36 2.37
C ASP A 96 -21.08 17.96 3.65
#